data_AF-A0A496JEC4-F1
#
_entry.id   AF-A0A496JEC4-F1
#
_cell.length_a   1.000
_cell.length_b   1.000
_cell.length_c   1.000
_cell.angle_alpha   90.00
_cell.angle_beta   90.00
_cell.angle_gamma   90.00
#
_symmetry.space_group_name_H-M   'P 1'
#
loop_
_entity.id
_entity.type
_entity.pdbx_description
1 polymer ?
#
loop_
_entity_poly.entity_id
_entity_poly.type
_entity_poly.pdbx_seq_one_letter_code
_entity_poly.pdbx_strand_id
1 'polypeptide(L)'
;MRDFLKLLKKHNELEVIDTPLEVDLEIAHLAYIEAKKPNGGKALLFTQPIRKEHDQIKTFGMPVLMNAFGSFKRLDLLLKTPIEDLQQRMQAFLHFNAPKNFTESLKVLKDLWDLRHIFPKKTTRPKDLIIKQDKEVNLWDLPVLKTWEKDGGAFITMGQVYTQSLDHKKKNLGMYRLQVYDKNHLGLHWQIHKDSQLFFHEYAKAKVKMPVSIAIGGDLLYTWCATAPLPYGVYELMLYGFMRGKKARVMPCLSNPLSVPSDCDIVIEGFVDCEKLELEGPFGDHTGYYTPIEPYPVLEVKAISYKKDSIYLATVVGKPPLEDKYMGYLTERLFLPLLQMSAPNLIDYYMPENGVFHNLILAKIHTRYNAHAKQVMHAFWGVGQMSFVKHAIFVNEDTPNLRDTNTIIEYILENFSKESVLISQGICDALDHASPEYAMGGKLGIDATSKSNTPYPTLLNDNALLALLQDKMQNIVLLKQYYPHTRNPICVISVEKKDKSVIELAKNLLGFEEHLRIVIFVEHVSNDLNNPYMLLWRIVNNIDAKRDILISKHCFFIDATNKGVMDKHFREWPVETNCSMEVIENLKKKGLLKDFETLNQKFHLTHSFSTHKEDL
;
A
#
# COMPACT_ATOMS: atom_id res chain seq x y z
N MET A 1 17.55 -4.24 15.74
CA MET A 1 17.90 -4.61 14.34
C MET A 1 19.05 -5.60 14.16
N ARG A 2 20.22 -5.45 14.81
CA ARG A 2 21.38 -6.35 14.62
C ARG A 2 21.06 -7.85 14.77
N ASP A 3 20.25 -8.22 15.76
CA ASP A 3 19.84 -9.62 15.95
C ASP A 3 18.96 -10.13 14.81
N PHE A 4 18.14 -9.26 14.20
CA PHE A 4 17.36 -9.61 13.02
C PHE A 4 18.26 -9.81 11.80
N LEU A 5 19.28 -8.97 11.59
CA LEU A 5 20.26 -9.20 10.51
C LEU A 5 20.98 -10.54 10.66
N LYS A 6 21.38 -10.92 11.88
CA LYS A 6 21.97 -12.24 12.15
C LYS A 6 21.01 -13.37 11.80
N LEU A 7 19.72 -13.21 12.13
CA LEU A 7 18.67 -14.15 11.80
C LEU A 7 18.51 -14.27 10.27
N LEU A 8 18.38 -13.16 9.55
CA LEU A 8 18.26 -13.17 8.10
C LEU A 8 19.48 -13.83 7.44
N LYS A 9 20.70 -13.51 7.88
CA LYS A 9 21.93 -14.14 7.39
C LYS A 9 21.93 -15.65 7.62
N LYS A 10 21.53 -16.11 8.82
CA LYS A 10 21.41 -17.54 9.15
C LYS A 10 20.44 -18.28 8.21
N HIS A 11 19.39 -17.61 7.75
CA HIS A 11 18.36 -18.20 6.88
C HIS A 11 18.54 -17.88 5.39
N ASN A 12 19.69 -17.30 4.99
CA ASN A 12 19.99 -16.87 3.62
C ASN A 12 18.96 -15.86 3.05
N GLU A 13 18.40 -15.00 3.91
CA GLU A 13 17.44 -13.95 3.58
C GLU A 13 18.05 -12.54 3.56
N LEU A 14 19.39 -12.44 3.66
CA LEU A 14 20.14 -11.19 3.65
C LEU A 14 21.22 -11.23 2.58
N GLU A 15 21.32 -10.17 1.81
CA GLU A 15 22.45 -9.85 0.95
C GLU A 15 23.15 -8.59 1.47
N VAL A 16 24.48 -8.63 1.53
CA VAL A 16 25.30 -7.51 1.98
C VAL A 16 25.94 -6.89 0.75
N ILE A 17 25.67 -5.61 0.53
CA ILE A 17 26.19 -4.84 -0.60
C ILE A 17 27.26 -3.90 -0.06
N ASP A 18 28.52 -4.26 -0.31
CA ASP A 18 29.69 -3.48 0.08
C ASP A 18 30.13 -2.47 -0.98
N THR A 19 29.52 -2.50 -2.17
CA THR A 19 29.77 -1.51 -3.22
C THR A 19 29.25 -0.14 -2.76
N PRO A 20 30.03 0.95 -2.87
CA PRO A 20 29.54 2.30 -2.60
C PRO A 20 28.37 2.67 -3.52
N LEU A 21 27.22 3.00 -2.92
CA LEU A 21 26.00 3.36 -3.63
C LEU A 21 25.39 4.64 -3.08
N GLU A 22 24.87 5.45 -4.00
CA GLU A 22 24.25 6.72 -3.67
C GLU A 22 22.91 6.55 -2.93
N VAL A 23 22.72 7.37 -1.90
CA VAL A 23 21.43 7.54 -1.22
C VAL A 23 20.39 8.21 -2.11
N ASP A 24 20.85 8.90 -3.15
CA ASP A 24 20.00 9.42 -4.23
C ASP A 24 19.87 8.35 -5.31
N LEU A 25 18.67 7.79 -5.44
CA LEU A 25 18.24 6.84 -6.47
C LEU A 25 18.90 5.45 -6.44
N GLU A 26 20.23 5.31 -6.39
CA GLU A 26 20.91 4.01 -6.61
C GLU A 26 20.47 2.93 -5.60
N ILE A 27 20.53 3.24 -4.30
CA ILE A 27 20.12 2.31 -3.22
C ILE A 27 18.63 1.93 -3.37
N ALA A 28 17.78 2.93 -3.60
CA ALA A 28 16.34 2.73 -3.71
C ALA A 28 15.95 1.91 -4.94
N HIS A 29 16.53 2.20 -6.12
CA HIS A 29 16.27 1.45 -7.35
C HIS A 29 16.74 0.00 -7.23
N LEU A 30 17.91 -0.25 -6.61
CA LEU A 30 18.36 -1.63 -6.42
C LEU A 30 17.40 -2.40 -5.51
N ALA A 31 16.95 -1.80 -4.40
CA ALA A 31 15.96 -2.41 -3.52
C ALA A 31 14.60 -2.63 -4.20
N TYR A 32 14.16 -1.68 -5.04
CA TYR A 32 12.92 -1.76 -5.82
C TYR A 32 12.93 -2.93 -6.79
N ILE A 33 14.06 -3.15 -7.48
CA ILE A 33 14.24 -4.28 -8.41
C ILE A 33 14.34 -5.60 -7.63
N GLU A 34 15.05 -5.62 -6.51
CA GLU A 34 15.19 -6.80 -5.66
C GLU A 34 13.83 -7.31 -5.16
N ALA A 35 12.96 -6.41 -4.72
CA ALA A 35 11.62 -6.75 -4.23
C ALA A 35 10.71 -7.40 -5.30
N LYS A 36 11.07 -7.28 -6.59
CA LYS A 36 10.33 -7.86 -7.72
C LYS A 36 10.83 -9.23 -8.16
N LYS A 37 11.97 -9.66 -7.64
CA LYS A 37 12.46 -11.02 -7.88
C LYS A 37 11.46 -12.04 -7.32
N PRO A 38 11.47 -13.28 -7.82
CA PRO A 38 10.66 -14.36 -7.27
C PRO A 38 10.76 -14.44 -5.74
N ASN A 39 9.63 -14.61 -5.07
CA ASN A 39 9.51 -14.62 -3.60
C ASN A 39 9.97 -13.32 -2.90
N GLY A 40 10.11 -12.22 -3.64
CA GLY A 40 10.46 -10.89 -3.14
C GLY A 40 11.95 -10.67 -2.86
N GLY A 41 12.81 -11.49 -3.46
CA GLY A 41 14.27 -11.34 -3.35
C GLY A 41 14.79 -11.48 -1.92
N LYS A 42 15.92 -10.85 -1.61
CA LYS A 42 16.54 -10.78 -0.27
C LYS A 42 16.38 -9.41 0.36
N ALA A 43 16.48 -9.35 1.70
CA ALA A 43 16.75 -8.08 2.35
C ALA A 43 18.16 -7.61 1.94
N LEU A 44 18.33 -6.30 1.74
CA LEU A 44 19.60 -5.71 1.31
C LEU A 44 20.18 -4.85 2.43
N LEU A 45 21.42 -5.13 2.83
CA LEU A 45 22.20 -4.29 3.74
C LEU A 45 23.31 -3.60 2.97
N PHE A 46 23.14 -2.31 2.74
CA PHE A 46 24.13 -1.43 2.10
C PHE A 46 25.08 -0.90 3.16
N THR A 47 26.35 -1.32 3.11
CA THR A 47 27.33 -0.98 4.16
C THR A 47 28.07 0.32 3.88
N GLN A 48 28.08 0.77 2.62
CA GLN A 48 28.75 1.99 2.18
C GLN A 48 27.79 2.95 1.43
N PRO A 49 26.70 3.42 2.08
CA PRO A 49 25.91 4.49 1.52
C PRO A 49 26.77 5.75 1.37
N ILE A 50 26.66 6.41 0.22
CA ILE A 50 27.35 7.66 -0.09
C ILE A 50 26.35 8.74 -0.52
N ARG A 51 26.75 9.99 -0.40
CA ARG A 51 26.07 11.12 -1.02
C ARG A 51 27.09 11.97 -1.76
N LYS A 52 26.78 12.31 -3.01
CA LYS A 52 27.54 13.27 -3.79
C LYS A 52 26.92 14.65 -3.62
N GLU A 53 27.70 15.60 -3.15
CA GLU A 53 27.32 17.02 -3.07
C GLU A 53 28.42 17.83 -3.76
N HIS A 54 28.11 18.36 -4.94
CA HIS A 54 29.09 19.00 -5.83
C HIS A 54 30.30 18.07 -6.09
N ASP A 55 31.53 18.52 -5.82
CA ASP A 55 32.77 17.75 -6.00
C ASP A 55 33.13 16.89 -4.78
N GLN A 56 32.28 16.81 -3.75
CA GLN A 56 32.55 16.07 -2.52
C GLN A 56 31.69 14.80 -2.41
N ILE A 57 32.32 13.73 -1.90
CA ILE A 57 31.64 12.47 -1.58
C ILE A 57 31.60 12.32 -0.06
N LYS A 58 30.40 12.36 0.52
CA LYS A 58 30.16 12.02 1.92
C LYS A 58 29.84 10.54 2.03
N THR A 59 30.64 9.78 2.76
CA THR A 59 30.34 8.40 3.13
C THR A 59 29.72 8.36 4.51
N PHE A 60 28.62 7.62 4.68
CA PHE A 60 27.99 7.48 5.99
C PHE A 60 28.50 6.22 6.71
N GLY A 61 28.84 6.35 7.99
CA GLY A 61 29.19 5.20 8.85
C GLY A 61 27.99 4.35 9.30
N MET A 62 26.78 4.71 8.84
CA MET A 62 25.51 4.09 9.20
C MET A 62 24.99 3.29 8.00
N PRO A 63 24.99 1.94 8.04
CA PRO A 63 24.46 1.10 6.97
C PRO A 63 22.96 1.31 6.74
N VAL A 64 22.50 1.14 5.51
CA VAL A 64 21.07 1.19 5.16
C VAL A 64 20.54 -0.24 4.98
N LEU A 65 19.43 -0.57 5.64
CA LEU A 65 18.70 -1.82 5.47
C LEU A 65 17.38 -1.56 4.72
N MET A 66 17.17 -2.27 3.61
CA MET A 66 15.93 -2.23 2.83
C MET A 66 15.42 -3.64 2.52
N ASN A 67 14.19 -3.74 2.04
CA ASN A 67 13.53 -4.99 1.67
C ASN A 67 13.40 -5.98 2.85
N ALA A 68 13.34 -5.45 4.08
CA ALA A 68 13.34 -6.22 5.32
C ALA A 68 12.05 -7.02 5.53
N PHE A 69 10.92 -6.52 5.03
CA PHE A 69 9.62 -7.19 5.04
C PHE A 69 9.30 -7.94 3.74
N GLY A 70 10.17 -7.85 2.74
CA GLY A 70 9.89 -8.27 1.35
C GLY A 70 9.77 -9.76 1.06
N SER A 71 9.44 -10.62 2.03
CA SER A 71 9.08 -12.01 1.74
C SER A 71 8.23 -12.62 2.87
N PHE A 72 7.41 -13.62 2.54
CA PHE A 72 6.67 -14.38 3.55
C PHE A 72 7.61 -15.05 4.55
N LYS A 73 8.76 -15.56 4.08
CA LYS A 73 9.77 -16.17 4.94
C LYS A 73 10.39 -15.14 5.90
N ARG A 74 10.66 -13.91 5.45
CA ARG A 74 11.14 -12.83 6.35
C ARG A 74 10.07 -12.42 7.35
N LEU A 75 8.79 -12.42 6.95
CA LEU A 75 7.67 -12.19 7.84
C LEU A 75 7.58 -13.26 8.94
N ASP A 76 7.71 -14.54 8.60
CA ASP A 76 7.72 -15.65 9.57
C ASP A 76 8.88 -15.52 10.57
N LEU A 77 10.09 -15.22 10.06
CA LEU A 77 11.26 -14.98 10.90
C LEU A 77 11.07 -13.78 11.84
N LEU A 78 10.39 -12.72 11.37
CA LEU A 78 10.08 -11.55 12.16
C LEU A 78 9.07 -11.87 13.25
N LEU A 79 7.99 -12.57 12.94
CA LEU A 79 6.89 -12.84 13.88
C LEU A 79 7.29 -13.86 14.95
N LYS A 80 8.05 -14.89 14.58
CA LYS A 80 8.42 -16.05 15.43
C LYS A 80 7.24 -16.92 15.91
N THR A 81 6.02 -16.42 15.74
CA THR A 81 4.76 -17.08 16.03
C THR A 81 3.98 -17.15 14.72
N PRO A 82 3.39 -18.30 14.36
CA PRO A 82 2.51 -18.41 13.20
C PRO A 82 1.40 -17.36 13.23
N ILE A 83 1.01 -16.86 12.06
CA ILE A 83 -0.04 -15.83 11.94
C ILE A 83 -1.39 -16.38 12.40
N GLU A 84 -1.65 -17.66 12.15
CA GLU A 84 -2.87 -18.37 12.54
C GLU A 84 -3.02 -18.39 14.07
N ASP A 85 -1.93 -18.58 14.81
CA ASP A 85 -1.94 -18.53 16.27
C ASP A 85 -2.25 -17.12 16.77
N LEU A 86 -1.72 -16.08 16.11
CA LEU A 86 -2.02 -14.68 16.43
C LEU A 86 -3.50 -14.34 16.13
N GLN A 87 -4.04 -14.83 15.02
CA GLN A 87 -5.46 -14.70 14.68
C GLN A 87 -6.36 -15.36 15.72
N GLN A 88 -6.06 -16.60 16.12
CA GLN A 88 -6.81 -17.32 17.15
C GLN A 88 -6.77 -16.56 18.47
N ARG A 89 -5.61 -16.02 18.84
CA ARG A 89 -5.47 -15.16 20.03
C ARG A 89 -6.34 -13.91 19.93
N MET A 90 -6.42 -13.29 18.74
CA MET A 90 -7.24 -12.10 18.54
C MET A 90 -8.73 -12.43 18.57
N GLN A 91 -9.15 -13.54 17.97
CA GLN A 91 -10.53 -14.06 18.06
C GLN A 91 -10.93 -14.32 19.51
N ALA A 92 -10.08 -14.99 20.29
CA ALA A 92 -10.34 -15.26 21.70
C ALA A 92 -10.51 -13.97 22.50
N PHE A 93 -9.71 -12.93 22.21
CA PHE A 93 -9.82 -11.62 22.84
C PHE A 93 -11.13 -10.89 22.47
N LEU A 94 -11.54 -10.92 21.20
CA LEU A 94 -12.77 -10.26 20.73
C LEU A 94 -14.05 -10.96 21.21
N HIS A 95 -14.02 -12.28 21.38
CA HIS A 95 -15.14 -13.09 21.85
C HIS A 95 -15.09 -13.39 23.35
N PHE A 96 -14.50 -12.47 24.14
CA PHE A 96 -14.43 -12.62 25.59
C PHE A 96 -15.83 -12.73 26.20
N ASN A 97 -16.20 -13.95 26.59
CA ASN A 97 -17.44 -14.26 27.28
C ASN A 97 -17.15 -14.53 28.75
N ALA A 98 -18.09 -14.19 29.64
CA ALA A 98 -17.98 -14.57 31.05
C ALA A 98 -17.90 -16.10 31.18
N PRO A 99 -16.92 -16.64 31.92
CA PRO A 99 -16.73 -18.08 32.03
C PRO A 99 -17.93 -18.72 32.73
N LYS A 100 -18.42 -19.84 32.19
CA LYS A 100 -19.58 -20.56 32.75
C LYS A 100 -19.17 -21.67 33.72
N ASN A 101 -17.90 -22.08 33.71
CA ASN A 101 -17.38 -23.21 34.49
C ASN A 101 -15.88 -23.06 34.77
N PHE A 102 -15.38 -23.84 35.74
CA PHE A 102 -14.01 -23.71 36.27
C PHE A 102 -12.89 -23.92 35.23
N THR A 103 -13.11 -24.80 34.25
CA THR A 103 -12.19 -25.02 33.13
C THR A 103 -12.10 -23.81 32.21
N GLU A 104 -13.23 -23.16 31.92
CA GLU A 104 -13.28 -21.90 31.17
C GLU A 104 -12.61 -20.76 31.95
N SER A 105 -12.80 -20.71 33.27
CA SER A 105 -12.12 -19.73 34.14
C SER A 105 -10.60 -19.83 34.08
N LEU A 106 -10.04 -21.05 34.02
CA LEU A 106 -8.59 -21.26 33.86
C LEU A 106 -8.09 -20.76 32.50
N LYS A 107 -8.87 -20.97 31.43
CA LYS A 107 -8.56 -20.47 30.08
C LYS A 107 -8.58 -18.94 30.04
N VAL A 108 -9.63 -18.32 30.57
CA VAL A 108 -9.77 -16.87 30.72
C VAL A 108 -8.62 -16.28 31.52
N LEU A 109 -8.19 -16.94 32.60
CA LEU A 109 -7.08 -16.47 33.43
C LEU A 109 -5.73 -16.53 32.69
N LYS A 110 -5.52 -17.55 31.85
CA LYS A 110 -4.35 -17.63 30.96
C LYS A 110 -4.39 -16.54 29.89
N ASP A 111 -5.54 -16.31 29.26
CA ASP A 111 -5.70 -15.27 28.24
C ASP A 111 -5.47 -13.86 28.83
N LEU A 112 -6.00 -13.58 30.02
CA LEU A 112 -5.74 -12.36 30.78
C LEU A 112 -4.27 -12.23 31.21
N TRP A 113 -3.60 -13.35 31.53
CA TRP A 113 -2.18 -13.34 31.85
C TRP A 113 -1.33 -12.95 30.65
N ASP A 114 -1.67 -13.41 29.45
CA ASP A 114 -0.96 -13.06 28.23
C ASP A 114 -1.09 -11.55 27.90
N LEU A 115 -2.20 -10.93 28.29
CA LEU A 115 -2.40 -9.47 28.18
C LEU A 115 -1.46 -8.66 29.09
N ARG A 116 -0.78 -9.27 30.06
CA ARG A 116 0.19 -8.55 30.91
C ARG A 116 1.30 -7.88 30.08
N HIS A 117 1.55 -8.34 28.86
CA HIS A 117 2.61 -7.86 27.98
C HIS A 117 2.23 -6.67 27.10
N ILE A 118 0.94 -6.29 27.02
CA ILE A 118 0.48 -5.24 26.10
C ILE A 118 0.95 -3.84 26.51
N PHE A 119 1.00 -3.54 27.81
CA PHE A 119 1.40 -2.20 28.24
C PHE A 119 2.92 -2.01 28.20
N PRO A 120 3.42 -0.95 27.53
CA PRO A 120 4.84 -0.67 27.49
C PRO A 120 5.45 -0.50 28.89
N LYS A 121 6.70 -0.96 29.05
CA LYS A 121 7.48 -0.79 30.28
C LYS A 121 8.39 0.42 30.15
N LYS A 122 8.27 1.39 31.06
CA LYS A 122 9.21 2.52 31.14
C LYS A 122 10.61 2.05 31.56
N THR A 123 11.63 2.62 30.93
CA THR A 123 13.05 2.38 31.17
C THR A 123 13.82 3.70 31.09
N THR A 124 15.07 3.70 31.56
CA THR A 124 15.97 4.83 31.38
C THR A 124 16.56 4.84 29.97
N ARG A 125 16.98 6.01 29.51
CA ARG A 125 17.71 6.14 28.24
C ARG A 125 19.06 5.39 28.31
N PRO A 126 19.49 4.69 27.23
CA PRO A 126 20.84 4.13 27.16
C PRO A 126 21.91 5.21 27.29
N LYS A 127 23.01 4.91 27.99
CA LYS A 127 24.06 5.89 28.32
C LYS A 127 25.05 6.17 27.19
N ASP A 128 25.06 5.29 26.19
CA ASP A 128 26.02 5.23 25.09
C ASP A 128 25.48 5.80 23.77
N LEU A 129 24.33 6.49 23.81
CA LEU A 129 23.79 7.18 22.65
C LEU A 129 24.67 8.38 22.29
N ILE A 130 24.92 8.55 21.00
CA ILE A 130 25.45 9.79 20.44
C ILE A 130 24.28 10.76 20.37
N ILE A 131 24.46 11.97 20.88
CA ILE A 131 23.40 12.99 20.99
C ILE A 131 23.84 14.25 20.23
N LYS A 132 22.92 14.79 19.44
CA LYS A 132 23.02 16.07 18.73
C LYS A 132 21.81 16.91 19.11
N GLN A 133 22.03 18.10 19.67
CA GLN A 133 20.97 18.99 20.15
C GLN A 133 21.11 20.40 19.58
N ASP A 134 19.96 21.05 19.40
CA ASP A 134 19.83 22.43 18.94
C ASP A 134 20.68 22.72 17.70
N LYS A 135 21.77 23.49 17.86
CA LYS A 135 22.64 23.91 16.74
C LYS A 135 23.42 22.76 16.11
N GLU A 136 23.61 21.65 16.82
CA GLU A 136 24.29 20.46 16.30
C GLU A 136 23.38 19.52 15.50
N VAL A 137 22.07 19.78 15.48
CA VAL A 137 21.12 18.98 14.70
C VAL A 137 21.39 19.16 13.21
N ASN A 138 21.59 18.05 12.52
CA ASN A 138 21.67 17.99 11.07
C ASN A 138 21.08 16.68 10.54
N LEU A 139 19.89 16.76 9.93
CA LEU A 139 19.21 15.63 9.31
C LEU A 139 20.01 15.02 8.15
N TRP A 140 20.87 15.81 7.50
CA TRP A 140 21.75 15.35 6.42
C TRP A 140 22.95 14.53 6.92
N ASP A 141 23.10 14.33 8.23
CA ASP A 141 24.04 13.34 8.79
C ASP A 141 23.48 11.91 8.79
N LEU A 142 22.18 11.76 8.53
CA LEU A 142 21.54 10.47 8.31
C LEU A 142 21.57 10.12 6.81
N PRO A 143 21.69 8.83 6.43
CA PRO A 143 21.65 8.39 5.03
C PRO A 143 20.20 8.37 4.52
N VAL A 144 19.50 9.51 4.60
CA VAL A 144 18.14 9.68 4.07
C VAL A 144 18.15 9.53 2.56
N LEU A 145 17.15 8.81 2.02
CA LEU A 145 17.11 8.40 0.63
C LEU A 145 16.18 9.29 -0.19
N LYS A 146 16.58 9.59 -1.43
CA LYS A 146 15.65 10.04 -2.47
C LYS A 146 15.36 8.83 -3.37
N THR A 147 14.08 8.51 -3.52
CA THR A 147 13.66 7.21 -4.06
C THR A 147 13.47 7.28 -5.56
N TRP A 148 12.76 8.30 -6.02
CA TRP A 148 12.43 8.51 -7.41
C TRP A 148 12.97 9.84 -7.93
N GLU A 149 13.24 9.91 -9.23
CA GLU A 149 13.88 11.07 -9.86
C GLU A 149 13.10 12.38 -9.64
N LYS A 150 11.77 12.32 -9.71
CA LYS A 150 10.91 13.49 -9.53
C LYS A 150 10.50 13.74 -8.08
N ASP A 151 10.91 12.91 -7.11
CA ASP A 151 10.60 13.18 -5.70
C ASP A 151 11.12 14.56 -5.30
N GLY A 152 10.31 15.32 -4.55
CA GLY A 152 10.62 16.69 -4.12
C GLY A 152 11.83 16.81 -3.18
N GLY A 153 12.39 15.69 -2.72
CA GLY A 153 13.57 15.64 -1.86
C GLY A 153 13.87 14.24 -1.36
N ALA A 154 14.70 14.15 -0.33
CA ALA A 154 14.91 12.90 0.40
C ALA A 154 13.81 12.70 1.44
N PHE A 155 13.45 11.43 1.66
CA PHE A 155 12.37 11.04 2.57
C PHE A 155 12.84 10.01 3.59
N ILE A 156 12.36 10.14 4.82
CA ILE A 156 12.37 9.06 5.80
C ILE A 156 11.09 8.23 5.55
N THR A 157 11.26 6.97 5.12
CA THR A 157 10.14 6.11 4.68
C THR A 157 9.67 5.09 5.72
N MET A 158 10.51 4.75 6.71
CA MET A 158 10.21 3.77 7.77
C MET A 158 10.27 4.38 9.18
N GLY A 159 9.86 5.66 9.29
CA GLY A 159 9.82 6.41 10.54
C GLY A 159 8.59 6.06 11.39
N GLN A 160 8.85 5.65 12.64
CA GLN A 160 7.82 5.43 13.67
C GLN A 160 7.49 6.78 14.32
N VAL A 161 6.35 7.38 14.00
CA VAL A 161 5.95 8.71 14.45
C VAL A 161 5.07 8.61 15.69
N TYR A 162 5.60 9.08 16.82
CA TYR A 162 4.95 9.10 18.11
C TYR A 162 4.31 10.46 18.38
N THR A 163 3.03 10.44 18.71
CA THR A 163 2.23 11.62 19.05
C THR A 163 1.33 11.34 20.26
N GLN A 164 0.76 12.40 20.84
CA GLN A 164 -0.11 12.31 22.02
C GLN A 164 -1.22 13.36 21.93
N SER A 165 -2.38 13.09 22.54
CA SER A 165 -3.43 14.10 22.74
C SER A 165 -2.97 15.21 23.67
N LEU A 166 -3.59 16.38 23.55
CA LEU A 166 -3.23 17.57 24.35
C LEU A 166 -3.39 17.33 25.86
N ASP A 167 -4.38 16.51 26.26
CA ASP A 167 -4.63 16.13 27.66
C ASP A 167 -3.77 14.96 28.16
N HIS A 168 -2.85 14.47 27.33
CA HIS A 168 -1.94 13.36 27.58
C HIS A 168 -2.58 11.98 27.79
N LYS A 169 -3.90 11.82 27.57
CA LYS A 169 -4.58 10.54 27.81
C LYS A 169 -4.46 9.54 26.67
N LYS A 170 -4.33 10.01 25.43
CA LYS A 170 -4.24 9.16 24.23
C LYS A 170 -2.87 9.27 23.61
N LYS A 171 -2.36 8.15 23.09
CA LYS A 171 -1.09 8.07 22.37
C LYS A 171 -1.34 7.42 21.03
N ASN A 172 -0.57 7.84 20.03
CA ASN A 172 -0.57 7.25 18.72
C ASN A 172 0.86 6.99 18.26
N LEU A 173 1.03 5.89 17.55
CA LEU A 173 2.20 5.52 16.78
C LEU A 173 1.73 5.28 15.34
N GLY A 174 2.15 6.15 14.43
CA GLY A 174 1.87 6.04 13.00
C GLY A 174 3.14 5.91 12.18
N MET A 175 3.01 5.43 10.95
CA MET A 175 4.08 5.49 9.94
C MET A 175 3.66 6.43 8.82
N TYR A 176 4.46 7.45 8.59
CA TYR A 176 4.22 8.48 7.57
C TYR A 176 5.52 8.73 6.82
N ARG A 177 5.45 9.09 5.54
CA ARG A 177 6.62 9.61 4.82
C ARG A 177 6.97 10.99 5.35
N LEU A 178 8.28 11.25 5.52
CA LEU A 178 8.76 12.50 6.11
C LEU A 178 9.79 13.15 5.18
N GLN A 179 9.43 14.28 4.57
CA GLN A 179 10.34 15.00 3.66
C GLN A 179 11.42 15.74 4.44
N VAL A 180 12.67 15.63 4.03
CA VAL A 180 13.78 16.42 4.57
C VAL A 180 13.90 17.71 3.77
N TYR A 181 13.53 18.84 4.37
CA TYR A 181 13.66 20.15 3.72
C TYR A 181 15.07 20.73 3.90
N ASP A 182 15.59 20.66 5.13
CA ASP A 182 16.90 21.17 5.47
C ASP A 182 17.50 20.42 6.67
N LYS A 183 18.51 21.01 7.33
CA LYS A 183 19.22 20.40 8.46
C LYS A 183 18.32 20.09 9.66
N ASN A 184 17.20 20.79 9.87
CA ASN A 184 16.39 20.65 11.08
C ASN A 184 14.87 20.78 10.86
N HIS A 185 14.39 20.73 9.62
CA HIS A 185 12.95 20.72 9.30
C HIS A 185 12.54 19.44 8.54
N LEU A 186 11.50 18.76 9.05
CA LEU A 186 10.88 17.60 8.42
C LEU A 186 9.40 17.87 8.10
N GLY A 187 8.98 17.65 6.86
CA GLY A 187 7.56 17.63 6.49
C GLY A 187 6.88 16.37 7.02
N LEU A 188 5.65 16.51 7.53
CA LEU A 188 4.88 15.42 8.14
C LEU A 188 3.60 15.16 7.34
N HIS A 189 3.62 14.16 6.44
CA HIS A 189 2.47 13.85 5.59
C HIS A 189 1.37 13.10 6.39
N TRP A 190 0.63 13.83 7.23
CA TRP A 190 -0.49 13.30 8.00
C TRP A 190 -1.79 13.36 7.18
N GLN A 191 -2.20 12.20 6.66
CA GLN A 191 -3.48 12.06 5.98
C GLN A 191 -4.65 12.36 6.92
N ILE A 192 -5.75 12.88 6.36
CA ILE A 192 -6.91 13.43 7.08
C ILE A 192 -7.59 12.45 8.05
N HIS A 193 -7.44 11.14 7.85
CA HIS A 193 -8.11 10.10 8.63
C HIS A 193 -7.26 9.53 9.79
N LYS A 194 -6.11 10.12 10.09
CA LYS A 194 -5.16 9.57 11.08
C LYS A 194 -5.27 10.28 12.44
N ASP A 195 -5.02 9.55 13.53
CA ASP A 195 -5.09 10.10 14.89
C ASP A 195 -4.15 11.31 15.10
N SER A 196 -2.98 11.31 14.46
CA SER A 196 -2.05 12.45 14.52
C SER A 196 -2.68 13.74 14.01
N GLN A 197 -3.55 13.66 12.99
CA GLN A 197 -4.26 14.83 12.46
C GLN A 197 -5.32 15.34 13.44
N LEU A 198 -6.01 14.45 14.17
CA LEU A 198 -6.91 14.86 15.23
C LEU A 198 -6.16 15.62 16.34
N PHE A 199 -5.03 15.07 16.80
CA PHE A 199 -4.22 15.73 17.82
C PHE A 199 -3.69 17.07 17.31
N PHE A 200 -3.21 17.16 16.07
CA PHE A 200 -2.79 18.42 15.47
C PHE A 200 -3.85 19.51 15.61
N HIS A 201 -5.13 19.21 15.33
CA HIS A 201 -6.22 20.17 15.51
C HIS A 201 -6.46 20.57 16.98
N GLU A 202 -6.30 19.64 17.93
CA GLU A 202 -6.37 19.96 19.38
C GLU A 202 -5.29 20.98 19.78
N TYR A 203 -4.05 20.74 19.36
CA TYR A 203 -2.91 21.63 19.63
C TYR A 203 -3.04 22.97 18.89
N ALA A 204 -3.49 22.97 17.64
CA ALA A 204 -3.76 24.17 16.85
C ALA A 204 -4.80 25.07 17.52
N LYS A 205 -5.92 24.48 17.98
CA LYS A 205 -6.97 25.20 18.70
C LYS A 205 -6.46 25.80 20.02
N ALA A 206 -5.58 25.10 20.71
CA ALA A 206 -4.94 25.57 21.93
C ALA A 206 -3.80 26.56 21.68
N LYS A 207 -3.36 26.76 20.42
CA LYS A 207 -2.22 27.61 20.04
C LYS A 207 -0.93 27.25 20.76
N VAL A 208 -0.69 25.95 20.92
CA VAL A 208 0.54 25.43 21.53
C VAL A 208 1.21 24.46 20.59
N LYS A 209 2.54 24.45 20.57
CA LYS A 209 3.30 23.55 19.71
C LYS A 209 3.07 22.09 20.11
N MET A 210 2.90 21.23 19.11
CA MET A 210 2.67 19.81 19.30
C MET A 210 4.00 19.05 19.41
N PRO A 211 4.26 18.28 20.48
CA PRO A 211 5.47 17.46 20.56
C PRO A 211 5.35 16.27 19.60
N VAL A 212 6.42 16.00 18.85
CA VAL A 212 6.52 14.84 17.96
C VAL A 212 7.89 14.21 18.10
N SER A 213 7.93 12.87 18.14
CA SER A 213 9.17 12.10 18.12
C SER A 213 9.08 11.02 17.06
N ILE A 214 10.14 10.85 16.28
CA ILE A 214 10.27 9.85 15.23
C ILE A 214 11.37 8.87 15.64
N ALA A 215 11.08 7.58 15.63
CA ALA A 215 12.10 6.55 15.83
C ALA A 215 12.33 5.75 14.54
N ILE A 216 13.56 5.30 14.33
CA ILE A 216 13.93 4.43 13.21
C ILE A 216 14.64 3.22 13.78
N GLY A 217 14.23 2.03 13.33
CA GLY A 217 14.82 0.76 13.76
C GLY A 217 14.26 0.17 15.05
N GLY A 218 15.09 -0.58 15.78
CA GLY A 218 14.64 -1.42 16.90
C GLY A 218 14.17 -2.81 16.49
N ASP A 219 13.13 -3.33 17.15
CA ASP A 219 12.37 -4.49 16.67
C ASP A 219 11.48 -4.02 15.50
N LEU A 220 11.59 -4.67 14.34
CA LEU A 220 10.87 -4.24 13.14
C LEU A 220 9.35 -4.30 13.30
N LEU A 221 8.83 -5.07 14.27
CA LEU A 221 7.40 -5.03 14.56
C LEU A 221 6.93 -3.66 15.06
N TYR A 222 7.78 -2.80 15.60
CA TYR A 222 7.37 -1.42 15.90
C TYR A 222 6.95 -0.66 14.65
N THR A 223 7.73 -0.78 13.58
CA THR A 223 7.44 -0.19 12.28
C THR A 223 6.16 -0.76 11.67
N TRP A 224 5.97 -2.09 11.72
CA TRP A 224 4.73 -2.68 11.21
C TRP A 224 3.50 -2.32 12.08
N CYS A 225 3.62 -2.30 13.42
CA CYS A 225 2.51 -1.90 14.28
C CYS A 225 2.05 -0.46 14.00
N ALA A 226 2.96 0.42 13.55
CA ALA A 226 2.66 1.78 13.17
C ALA A 226 1.79 1.90 11.90
N THR A 227 1.64 0.82 11.11
CA THR A 227 0.75 0.77 9.94
C THR A 227 -0.58 0.06 10.24
N ALA A 228 -0.74 -0.52 11.42
CA ALA A 228 -1.87 -1.39 11.73
C ALA A 228 -3.18 -0.60 11.90
N PRO A 229 -4.30 -1.04 11.29
CA PRO A 229 -5.60 -0.35 11.36
C PRO A 229 -6.33 -0.65 12.69
N LEU A 230 -5.75 -0.21 13.81
CA LEU A 230 -6.37 -0.41 15.12
C LEU A 230 -7.63 0.48 15.32
N PRO A 231 -8.59 0.03 16.15
CA PRO A 231 -9.69 0.88 16.58
C PRO A 231 -9.20 2.18 17.23
N TYR A 232 -9.95 3.26 17.00
CA TYR A 232 -9.66 4.57 17.56
C TYR A 232 -9.39 4.52 19.08
N GLY A 233 -8.29 5.12 19.51
CA GLY A 233 -7.88 5.21 20.91
C GLY A 233 -7.09 4.02 21.45
N VAL A 234 -6.87 2.96 20.66
CA VAL A 234 -5.97 1.86 21.04
C VAL A 234 -4.53 2.22 20.63
N TYR A 235 -3.61 2.24 21.59
CA TYR A 235 -2.22 2.56 21.30
C TYR A 235 -1.49 1.40 20.61
N GLU A 236 -0.86 1.67 19.47
CA GLU A 236 -0.30 0.66 18.56
C GLU A 236 0.85 -0.15 19.18
N LEU A 237 1.62 0.42 20.13
CA LEU A 237 2.62 -0.38 20.87
C LEU A 237 1.99 -1.47 21.75
N MET A 238 0.68 -1.41 22.04
CA MET A 238 -0.02 -2.50 22.71
C MET A 238 -0.15 -3.73 21.81
N LEU A 239 -0.35 -3.51 20.50
CA LEU A 239 -0.37 -4.57 19.51
C LEU A 239 1.00 -5.27 19.43
N TYR A 240 2.09 -4.52 19.50
CA TYR A 240 3.43 -5.11 19.61
C TYR A 240 3.53 -6.07 20.82
N GLY A 241 3.07 -5.63 21.99
CA GLY A 241 3.12 -6.44 23.21
C GLY A 241 2.28 -7.71 23.12
N PHE A 242 1.12 -7.61 22.47
CA PHE A 242 0.23 -8.72 22.16
C PHE A 242 0.89 -9.74 21.20
N MET A 243 1.44 -9.27 20.08
CA MET A 243 2.04 -10.15 19.06
C MET A 243 3.35 -10.77 19.54
N ARG A 244 4.22 -9.98 20.16
CA ARG A 244 5.55 -10.42 20.57
C ARG A 244 5.53 -11.23 21.86
N GLY A 245 4.46 -11.15 22.65
CA GLY A 245 4.39 -11.71 24.01
C GLY A 245 5.41 -11.07 24.96
N LYS A 246 5.86 -9.84 24.68
CA LYS A 246 6.86 -9.11 25.45
C LYS A 246 6.57 -7.62 25.44
N LYS A 247 6.68 -6.97 26.60
CA LYS A 247 6.50 -5.52 26.72
C LYS A 247 7.51 -4.76 25.86
N ALA A 248 7.04 -3.80 25.07
CA ALA A 248 7.90 -2.77 24.51
C ALA A 248 8.58 -2.01 25.66
N ARG A 249 9.90 -1.86 25.61
CA ARG A 249 10.63 -1.06 26.61
C ARG A 249 10.78 0.33 26.04
N VAL A 250 10.21 1.34 26.69
CA VAL A 250 10.23 2.72 26.20
C VAL A 250 11.10 3.59 27.09
N MET A 251 11.79 4.55 26.50
CA MET A 251 12.63 5.56 27.16
C MET A 251 12.05 6.97 26.93
N PRO A 252 12.28 7.92 27.85
CA PRO A 252 11.87 9.31 27.65
C PRO A 252 12.67 9.98 26.51
N CYS A 253 12.00 10.86 25.78
CA CYS A 253 12.63 11.79 24.83
C CYS A 253 13.50 12.83 25.59
N LEU A 254 14.51 13.38 24.93
CA LEU A 254 15.38 14.45 25.43
C LEU A 254 14.71 15.81 25.38
N SER A 255 14.06 16.17 24.27
CA SER A 255 13.58 17.53 24.01
C SER A 255 12.09 17.73 24.25
N ASN A 256 11.32 16.64 24.42
CA ASN A 256 9.86 16.69 24.55
C ASN A 256 9.35 15.60 25.53
N PRO A 257 8.06 15.62 25.95
CA PRO A 257 7.57 14.72 27.00
C PRO A 257 7.23 13.29 26.51
N LEU A 258 7.45 12.97 25.24
CA LEU A 258 7.08 11.68 24.67
C LEU A 258 8.04 10.56 25.09
N SER A 259 7.71 9.33 24.72
CA SER A 259 8.58 8.17 24.94
C SER A 259 8.58 7.26 23.74
N VAL A 260 9.75 6.76 23.36
CA VAL A 260 9.97 5.88 22.21
C VAL A 260 10.65 4.58 22.67
N PRO A 261 10.60 3.47 21.89
CA PRO A 261 11.28 2.25 22.26
C PRO A 261 12.79 2.45 22.47
N SER A 262 13.32 1.90 23.55
CA SER A 262 14.72 2.12 23.98
C SER A 262 15.75 1.35 23.16
N ASP A 263 15.29 0.41 22.34
CA ASP A 263 16.11 -0.35 21.42
C ASP A 263 16.05 0.15 19.97
N CYS A 264 15.35 1.25 19.67
CA CYS A 264 15.47 1.94 18.38
C CYS A 264 16.92 2.36 18.10
N ASP A 265 17.27 2.46 16.82
CA ASP A 265 18.63 2.77 16.38
C ASP A 265 18.86 4.28 16.29
N ILE A 266 17.82 5.04 15.91
CA ILE A 266 17.82 6.49 15.75
C ILE A 266 16.52 7.06 16.31
N VAL A 267 16.60 8.21 16.97
CA VAL A 267 15.45 8.98 17.48
C VAL A 267 15.63 10.44 17.10
N ILE A 268 14.62 11.02 16.46
CA ILE A 268 14.52 12.43 16.05
C ILE A 268 13.38 13.05 16.86
N GLU A 269 13.61 14.18 17.50
CA GLU A 269 12.67 14.76 18.46
C GLU A 269 12.50 16.25 18.20
N GLY A 270 11.28 16.76 18.34
CA GLY A 270 11.01 18.17 18.10
C GLY A 270 9.60 18.60 18.42
N PHE A 271 9.20 19.70 17.80
CA PHE A 271 7.89 20.30 17.94
C PHE A 271 7.33 20.77 16.58
N VAL A 272 6.03 20.61 16.40
CA VAL A 272 5.29 21.13 15.26
C VAL A 272 4.61 22.43 15.66
N ASP A 273 4.85 23.48 14.86
CA ASP A 273 4.11 24.72 14.94
C ASP A 273 2.83 24.58 14.11
N CYS A 274 1.67 24.57 14.77
CA CYS A 274 0.40 24.25 14.09
C CYS A 274 -0.11 25.37 13.17
N GLU A 275 0.55 26.54 13.17
CA GLU A 275 0.24 27.65 12.27
C GLU A 275 1.12 27.65 11.02
N LYS A 276 2.08 26.72 10.91
CA LYS A 276 3.04 26.67 9.80
C LYS A 276 2.91 25.36 9.03
N LEU A 277 2.63 25.49 7.74
CA LEU A 277 2.64 24.41 6.77
C LEU A 277 3.66 24.74 5.69
N GLU A 278 4.30 23.71 5.14
CA GLU A 278 5.18 23.83 3.97
C GLU A 278 4.72 22.85 2.90
N LEU A 279 5.04 23.15 1.64
CA LEU A 279 4.71 22.30 0.50
C LEU A 279 5.56 21.02 0.54
N GLU A 280 4.90 19.86 0.55
CA GLU A 280 5.51 18.53 0.48
C GLU A 280 5.35 17.93 -0.92
N GLY A 281 6.31 17.13 -1.33
CA GLY A 281 6.26 16.36 -2.56
C GLY A 281 6.78 17.09 -3.80
N PRO A 282 6.54 16.54 -5.00
CA PRO A 282 5.78 15.31 -5.23
C PRO A 282 6.52 14.09 -4.68
N PHE A 283 5.82 12.97 -4.52
CA PHE A 283 6.40 11.73 -3.99
C PHE A 283 5.82 10.52 -4.73
N GLY A 284 6.68 9.61 -5.20
CA GLY A 284 6.24 8.36 -5.80
C GLY A 284 5.69 7.38 -4.76
N ASP A 285 4.39 7.12 -4.77
CA ASP A 285 3.69 6.37 -3.71
C ASP A 285 3.34 4.92 -4.12
N HIS A 286 2.79 4.15 -3.18
CA HIS A 286 2.39 2.75 -3.30
C HIS A 286 1.34 2.49 -4.39
N THR A 287 0.61 3.53 -4.84
CA THR A 287 -0.28 3.43 -6.01
C THR A 287 0.50 3.20 -7.30
N GLY A 288 1.81 3.50 -7.30
CA GLY A 288 2.69 3.49 -8.47
C GLY A 288 2.71 4.80 -9.24
N TYR A 289 2.15 5.87 -8.67
CA TYR A 289 2.08 7.22 -9.24
C TYR A 289 2.69 8.25 -8.29
N TYR A 290 3.10 9.39 -8.85
CA TYR A 290 3.49 10.56 -8.06
C TYR A 290 2.26 11.24 -7.47
N THR A 291 2.31 11.57 -6.18
CA THR A 291 1.27 12.36 -5.51
C THR A 291 1.46 13.85 -5.78
N PRO A 292 0.37 14.64 -5.78
CA PRO A 292 0.45 16.09 -5.95
C PRO A 292 1.23 16.75 -4.80
N ILE A 293 1.63 18.00 -5.04
CA ILE A 293 2.27 18.86 -4.04
C ILE A 293 1.19 19.51 -3.18
N GLU A 294 1.24 19.30 -1.86
CA GLU A 294 0.25 19.82 -0.92
C GLU A 294 0.90 20.37 0.36
N PRO A 295 0.24 21.31 1.08
CA PRO A 295 0.77 21.87 2.32
C PRO A 295 0.61 20.90 3.50
N TYR A 296 1.70 20.62 4.21
CA TYR A 296 1.71 19.76 5.41
C TYR A 296 2.43 20.38 6.61
N PRO A 297 2.14 19.91 7.84
CA PRO A 297 2.83 20.35 9.04
C PRO A 297 4.33 20.07 8.99
N VAL A 298 5.11 20.93 9.65
CA VAL A 298 6.57 20.82 9.72
C VAL A 298 7.04 20.61 11.15
N LEU A 299 7.87 19.58 11.34
CA LEU A 299 8.59 19.35 12.57
C LEU A 299 9.88 20.18 12.59
N GLU A 300 9.99 21.07 13.57
CA GLU A 300 11.25 21.70 13.94
C GLU A 300 12.02 20.75 14.87
N VAL A 301 13.09 20.13 14.35
CA VAL A 301 13.91 19.15 15.06
C VAL A 301 14.79 19.85 16.10
N LYS A 302 14.74 19.36 17.33
CA LYS A 302 15.50 19.85 18.49
C LYS A 302 16.57 18.89 18.97
N ALA A 303 16.39 17.60 18.76
CA ALA A 303 17.39 16.60 19.10
C ALA A 303 17.39 15.43 18.10
N ILE A 304 18.58 14.92 17.80
CA ILE A 304 18.78 13.63 17.16
C ILE A 304 19.68 12.80 18.08
N SER A 305 19.29 11.57 18.37
CA SER A 305 20.11 10.63 19.13
C SER A 305 20.14 9.27 18.46
N TYR A 306 21.30 8.62 18.46
CA TYR A 306 21.47 7.33 17.77
C TYR A 306 22.54 6.47 18.44
N LYS A 307 22.46 5.17 18.20
CA LYS A 307 23.47 4.20 18.67
C LYS A 307 24.73 4.28 17.83
N LYS A 308 25.89 4.02 18.42
CA LYS A 308 27.18 4.01 17.69
C LYS A 308 27.20 3.04 16.51
N ASP A 309 26.51 1.90 16.61
CA ASP A 309 26.40 0.87 15.58
C ASP A 309 25.01 0.84 14.93
N SER A 310 24.33 2.00 14.88
CA SER A 310 22.99 2.17 14.29
C SER A 310 22.93 1.68 12.84
N ILE A 311 21.77 1.13 12.48
CA ILE A 311 21.39 0.87 11.09
C ILE A 311 20.24 1.82 10.73
N TYR A 312 20.22 2.33 9.51
CA TYR A 312 19.13 3.13 8.98
C TYR A 312 18.14 2.20 8.26
N LEU A 313 16.91 2.10 8.75
CA LEU A 313 15.86 1.31 8.11
C LEU A 313 15.14 2.19 7.08
N ALA A 314 15.02 1.71 5.86
CA ALA A 314 14.30 2.40 4.79
C ALA A 314 13.55 1.40 3.91
N THR A 315 12.62 1.91 3.12
CA THR A 315 11.90 1.17 2.08
C THR A 315 11.69 2.06 0.85
N VAL A 316 11.20 1.43 -0.22
CA VAL A 316 10.74 2.06 -1.46
C VAL A 316 9.30 1.61 -1.72
N VAL A 317 8.45 2.55 -2.13
CA VAL A 317 7.08 2.30 -2.61
C VAL A 317 6.95 2.79 -4.05
N GLY A 318 6.01 2.22 -4.81
CA GLY A 318 5.88 2.43 -6.25
C GLY A 318 5.02 1.33 -6.88
N LYS A 319 5.18 1.07 -8.18
CA LYS A 319 4.41 -0.01 -8.84
C LYS A 319 4.63 -1.35 -8.14
N PRO A 320 3.58 -2.16 -7.90
CA PRO A 320 3.68 -3.43 -7.19
C PRO A 320 4.44 -4.50 -8.00
N PRO A 321 4.92 -5.60 -7.37
CA PRO A 321 4.91 -5.87 -5.93
C PRO A 321 6.10 -5.19 -5.21
N LEU A 322 5.96 -4.88 -3.92
CA LEU A 322 7.00 -4.37 -3.02
C LEU A 322 6.83 -4.92 -1.58
N GLU A 323 7.58 -4.39 -0.60
CA GLU A 323 7.52 -4.82 0.81
C GLU A 323 6.11 -4.72 1.41
N ASP A 324 5.35 -3.73 0.98
CA ASP A 324 3.96 -3.48 1.36
C ASP A 324 3.04 -4.67 1.06
N LYS A 325 3.34 -5.49 0.05
CA LYS A 325 2.62 -6.76 -0.23
C LYS A 325 2.56 -7.65 1.00
N TYR A 326 3.71 -7.84 1.65
CA TYR A 326 3.86 -8.78 2.76
C TYR A 326 3.39 -8.15 4.07
N MET A 327 3.62 -6.84 4.25
CA MET A 327 3.07 -6.09 5.37
C MET A 327 1.54 -6.06 5.34
N GLY A 328 0.97 -5.83 4.14
CA GLY A 328 -0.46 -5.85 3.85
C GLY A 328 -1.07 -7.22 4.07
N TYR A 329 -0.39 -8.31 3.70
CA TYR A 329 -0.82 -9.67 4.02
C TYR A 329 -0.92 -9.89 5.54
N LEU A 330 0.06 -9.45 6.33
CA LEU A 330 -0.02 -9.57 7.79
C LEU A 330 -1.21 -8.79 8.35
N THR A 331 -1.45 -7.57 7.86
CA THR A 331 -2.62 -6.78 8.24
C THR A 331 -3.91 -7.51 7.86
N GLU A 332 -3.99 -7.99 6.62
CA GLU A 332 -5.13 -8.69 6.06
C GLU A 332 -5.55 -9.87 6.95
N ARG A 333 -4.58 -10.72 7.25
CA ARG A 333 -4.75 -11.92 8.07
C ARG A 333 -5.05 -11.53 9.52
N LEU A 334 -4.22 -10.72 10.15
CA LEU A 334 -4.36 -10.44 11.57
C LEU A 334 -5.70 -9.79 11.88
N PHE A 335 -6.19 -8.88 11.03
CA PHE A 335 -7.41 -8.10 11.28
C PHE A 335 -8.70 -8.72 10.76
N LEU A 336 -8.66 -9.85 10.04
CA LEU A 336 -9.85 -10.56 9.56
C LEU A 336 -10.91 -10.79 10.67
N PRO A 337 -10.56 -11.27 11.88
CA PRO A 337 -11.53 -11.44 12.96
C PRO A 337 -12.25 -10.16 13.40
N LEU A 338 -11.55 -9.02 13.36
CA LEU A 338 -12.14 -7.73 13.70
C LEU A 338 -13.16 -7.30 12.64
N LEU A 339 -12.80 -7.47 11.36
CA LEU A 339 -13.72 -7.19 10.25
C LEU A 339 -14.97 -8.08 10.28
N GLN A 340 -14.82 -9.34 10.67
CA GLN A 340 -15.94 -10.29 10.84
C GLN A 340 -16.96 -9.85 11.90
N MET A 341 -16.58 -8.98 12.85
CA MET A 341 -17.53 -8.39 13.80
C MET A 341 -18.48 -7.40 13.12
N SER A 342 -18.00 -6.66 12.12
CA SER A 342 -18.78 -5.66 11.38
C SER A 342 -19.45 -6.22 10.12
N ALA A 343 -18.86 -7.27 9.53
CA ALA A 343 -19.40 -8.04 8.42
C ALA A 343 -19.61 -9.51 8.83
N PRO A 344 -20.68 -9.82 9.59
CA PRO A 344 -20.98 -11.19 9.96
C PRO A 344 -21.13 -12.05 8.70
N ASN A 345 -20.61 -13.28 8.73
CA ASN A 345 -20.59 -14.23 7.61
C ASN A 345 -19.53 -13.96 6.51
N LEU A 346 -18.66 -12.96 6.67
CA LEU A 346 -17.40 -12.91 5.93
C LEU A 346 -16.53 -14.11 6.34
N ILE A 347 -16.16 -14.95 5.37
CA ILE A 347 -15.30 -16.12 5.59
C ILE A 347 -13.83 -15.72 5.43
N ASP A 348 -13.50 -15.09 4.30
CA ASP A 348 -12.16 -14.65 3.94
C ASP A 348 -12.25 -13.43 3.01
N TYR A 349 -11.16 -12.68 2.89
CA TYR A 349 -11.00 -11.68 1.85
C TYR A 349 -9.56 -11.68 1.34
N TYR A 350 -9.35 -11.15 0.14
CA TYR A 350 -8.03 -11.03 -0.46
C TYR A 350 -7.89 -9.65 -1.11
N MET A 351 -6.76 -9.00 -0.81
CA MET A 351 -6.31 -7.74 -1.35
C MET A 351 -5.10 -7.98 -2.25
N PRO A 352 -5.28 -8.18 -3.57
CA PRO A 352 -4.17 -8.36 -4.50
C PRO A 352 -3.26 -7.13 -4.50
N GLU A 353 -1.94 -7.31 -4.51
CA GLU A 353 -1.02 -6.17 -4.49
C GLU A 353 -1.10 -5.35 -5.79
N ASN A 354 -1.30 -6.01 -6.94
CA ASN A 354 -1.59 -5.35 -8.21
C ASN A 354 -3.05 -4.90 -8.33
N GLY A 355 -3.86 -5.16 -7.31
CA GLY A 355 -5.15 -4.51 -7.06
C GLY A 355 -5.01 -3.25 -6.21
N VAL A 356 -3.78 -2.78 -5.93
CA VAL A 356 -3.47 -1.66 -5.01
C VAL A 356 -4.13 -1.85 -3.64
N PHE A 357 -4.18 -3.10 -3.18
CA PHE A 357 -4.82 -3.53 -1.95
C PHE A 357 -6.31 -3.19 -1.84
N HIS A 358 -6.62 -1.96 -1.44
CA HIS A 358 -7.99 -1.51 -1.21
C HIS A 358 -8.70 -1.11 -2.51
N ASN A 359 -8.01 -0.82 -3.62
CA ASN A 359 -8.71 -0.51 -4.87
C ASN A 359 -9.50 -1.72 -5.40
N LEU A 360 -9.00 -2.95 -5.21
CA LEU A 360 -9.72 -4.18 -5.54
C LEU A 360 -9.66 -5.19 -4.39
N ILE A 361 -10.83 -5.59 -3.89
CA ILE A 361 -10.96 -6.66 -2.90
C ILE A 361 -11.83 -7.79 -3.44
N LEU A 362 -11.37 -9.03 -3.21
CA LEU A 362 -12.20 -10.24 -3.34
C LEU A 362 -12.66 -10.66 -1.95
N ALA A 363 -13.96 -10.88 -1.75
CA ALA A 363 -14.52 -11.26 -0.46
C ALA A 363 -15.34 -12.55 -0.58
N LYS A 364 -15.00 -13.54 0.23
CA LYS A 364 -15.70 -14.82 0.31
C LYS A 364 -16.70 -14.77 1.46
N ILE A 365 -17.98 -14.98 1.17
CA ILE A 365 -19.06 -14.84 2.15
C ILE A 365 -19.96 -16.07 2.17
N HIS A 366 -20.49 -16.39 3.35
CA HIS A 366 -21.57 -17.35 3.50
C HIS A 366 -22.92 -16.64 3.33
N THR A 367 -23.58 -16.82 2.18
CA THR A 367 -24.87 -16.18 1.89
C THR A 367 -26.02 -16.89 2.58
N ARG A 368 -26.80 -16.16 3.40
CA ARG A 368 -27.95 -16.72 4.13
C ARG A 368 -29.32 -16.32 3.56
N TYR A 369 -29.37 -15.24 2.80
CA TYR A 369 -30.59 -14.65 2.28
C TYR A 369 -30.29 -13.74 1.08
N ASN A 370 -31.34 -13.39 0.33
CA ASN A 370 -31.22 -12.49 -0.83
C ASN A 370 -30.62 -11.14 -0.42
N ALA A 371 -29.75 -10.59 -1.28
CA ALA A 371 -29.03 -9.33 -1.05
C ALA A 371 -28.06 -9.33 0.14
N HIS A 372 -27.67 -10.49 0.70
CA HIS A 372 -26.68 -10.56 1.77
C HIS A 372 -25.32 -9.97 1.34
N ALA A 373 -24.87 -10.20 0.10
CA ALA A 373 -23.65 -9.57 -0.41
C ALA A 373 -23.72 -8.04 -0.39
N LYS A 374 -24.88 -7.45 -0.72
CA LYS A 374 -25.10 -6.00 -0.67
C LYS A 374 -25.01 -5.45 0.76
N GLN A 375 -25.48 -6.19 1.76
CA GLN A 375 -25.28 -5.81 3.15
C GLN A 375 -23.79 -5.78 3.52
N VAL A 376 -23.02 -6.78 3.10
CA VAL A 376 -21.57 -6.83 3.35
C VAL A 376 -20.83 -5.72 2.59
N MET A 377 -21.24 -5.38 1.35
CA MET A 377 -20.72 -4.22 0.61
C MET A 377 -20.82 -2.93 1.42
N HIS A 378 -21.98 -2.67 2.04
CA HIS A 378 -22.18 -1.48 2.89
C HIS A 378 -21.33 -1.52 4.17
N ALA A 379 -21.09 -2.70 4.75
CA ALA A 379 -20.18 -2.84 5.89
C ALA A 379 -18.74 -2.48 5.50
N PHE A 380 -18.26 -2.94 4.33
CA PHE A 380 -16.92 -2.62 3.84
C PHE A 380 -16.78 -1.11 3.64
N TRP A 381 -17.75 -0.48 2.96
CA TRP A 381 -17.72 0.96 2.72
C TRP A 381 -18.03 1.83 3.95
N GLY A 382 -18.47 1.23 5.07
CA GLY A 382 -18.87 1.95 6.27
C GLY A 382 -17.84 1.93 7.41
N VAL A 383 -16.81 1.09 7.37
CA VAL A 383 -15.95 0.81 8.54
C VAL A 383 -14.47 1.12 8.29
N GLY A 384 -13.91 2.01 9.12
CA GLY A 384 -12.47 2.25 9.20
C GLY A 384 -11.80 2.48 7.85
N GLN A 385 -10.59 1.94 7.68
CA GLN A 385 -9.84 2.04 6.41
C GLN A 385 -10.43 1.17 5.30
N MET A 386 -11.31 0.20 5.62
CA MET A 386 -12.04 -0.57 4.60
C MET A 386 -12.99 0.33 3.78
N SER A 387 -13.36 1.50 4.33
CA SER A 387 -14.18 2.49 3.60
C SER A 387 -13.54 2.98 2.30
N PHE A 388 -12.21 2.89 2.16
CA PHE A 388 -11.48 3.29 0.95
C PHE A 388 -11.70 2.34 -0.23
N VAL A 389 -12.31 1.18 -0.01
CA VAL A 389 -12.48 0.18 -1.07
C VAL A 389 -13.23 0.74 -2.26
N LYS A 390 -12.60 0.68 -3.43
CA LYS A 390 -13.18 1.14 -4.70
C LYS A 390 -13.99 0.05 -5.37
N HIS A 391 -13.40 -1.13 -5.52
CA HIS A 391 -14.01 -2.27 -6.20
C HIS A 391 -14.00 -3.48 -5.28
N ALA A 392 -15.17 -4.07 -5.03
CA ALA A 392 -15.32 -5.25 -4.19
C ALA A 392 -16.14 -6.32 -4.92
N ILE A 393 -15.56 -7.52 -5.06
CA ILE A 393 -16.21 -8.67 -5.69
C ILE A 393 -16.49 -9.71 -4.61
N PHE A 394 -17.75 -10.07 -4.46
CA PHE A 394 -18.23 -11.01 -3.45
C PHE A 394 -18.51 -12.36 -4.10
N VAL A 395 -17.94 -13.42 -3.54
CA VAL A 395 -18.07 -14.81 -4.02
C VAL A 395 -18.58 -15.70 -2.89
N ASN A 396 -19.24 -16.80 -3.25
CA ASN A 396 -19.86 -17.69 -2.28
C ASN A 396 -18.84 -18.62 -1.58
N GLU A 397 -19.26 -19.28 -0.50
CA GLU A 397 -18.42 -20.15 0.32
C GLU A 397 -17.81 -21.36 -0.41
N ASP A 398 -18.45 -21.82 -1.49
CA ASP A 398 -18.01 -22.93 -2.34
C ASP A 398 -17.03 -22.51 -3.44
N THR A 399 -16.70 -21.21 -3.54
CA THR A 399 -15.75 -20.70 -4.54
C THR A 399 -14.33 -21.27 -4.36
N PRO A 400 -13.49 -21.31 -5.41
CA PRO A 400 -12.06 -21.60 -5.30
C PRO A 400 -11.31 -20.72 -4.29
N ASN A 401 -10.01 -21.00 -4.10
CA ASN A 401 -9.16 -20.15 -3.28
C ASN A 401 -9.04 -18.75 -3.92
N LEU A 402 -9.25 -17.68 -3.15
CA LEU A 402 -9.19 -16.30 -3.64
C LEU A 402 -7.83 -15.91 -4.23
N ARG A 403 -6.76 -16.63 -3.87
CA ARG A 403 -5.39 -16.40 -4.34
C ARG A 403 -5.02 -17.24 -5.57
N ASP A 404 -5.88 -18.19 -5.97
CA ASP A 404 -5.71 -18.91 -7.23
C ASP A 404 -6.31 -18.08 -8.37
N THR A 405 -5.50 -17.15 -8.87
CA THR A 405 -5.93 -16.05 -9.76
C THR A 405 -6.71 -16.53 -10.98
N ASN A 406 -6.27 -17.59 -11.68
CA ASN A 406 -6.94 -18.02 -12.90
C ASN A 406 -8.31 -18.63 -12.58
N THR A 407 -8.35 -19.57 -11.63
CA THR A 407 -9.58 -20.29 -11.27
C THR A 407 -10.62 -19.36 -10.64
N ILE A 408 -10.20 -18.39 -9.81
CA ILE A 408 -11.13 -17.44 -9.21
C ILE A 408 -11.69 -16.44 -10.24
N ILE A 409 -10.89 -15.99 -11.21
CA ILE A 409 -11.37 -15.12 -12.28
C ILE A 409 -12.42 -15.87 -13.12
N GLU A 410 -12.13 -17.10 -13.55
CA GLU A 410 -13.09 -17.92 -14.29
C GLU A 410 -14.41 -18.11 -13.53
N TYR A 411 -14.34 -18.41 -12.23
CA TYR A 411 -15.51 -18.50 -11.37
C TYR A 411 -16.31 -17.19 -11.34
N ILE A 412 -15.64 -16.05 -11.16
CA ILE A 412 -16.31 -14.74 -11.15
C ILE A 412 -16.98 -14.47 -12.49
N LEU A 413 -16.30 -14.73 -13.61
CA LEU A 413 -16.82 -14.49 -14.95
C LEU A 413 -18.00 -15.42 -15.31
N GLU A 414 -18.03 -16.64 -14.78
CA GLU A 414 -19.19 -17.53 -14.93
C GLU A 414 -20.41 -17.08 -14.10
N ASN A 415 -20.19 -16.41 -12.97
CA ASN A 415 -21.26 -16.00 -12.06
C ASN A 415 -21.64 -14.52 -12.15
N PHE A 416 -20.93 -13.72 -12.95
CA PHE A 416 -21.23 -12.29 -13.15
C PHE A 416 -22.53 -12.07 -13.94
N SER A 417 -23.34 -11.10 -13.50
CA SER A 417 -24.45 -10.55 -14.28
C SER A 417 -24.63 -9.06 -13.97
N LYS A 418 -25.28 -8.30 -14.86
CA LYS A 418 -25.51 -6.86 -14.62
C LYS A 418 -26.43 -6.59 -13.41
N GLU A 419 -27.35 -7.49 -13.09
CA GLU A 419 -28.25 -7.38 -11.92
C GLU A 419 -27.49 -7.51 -10.60
N SER A 420 -26.29 -8.09 -10.65
CA SER A 420 -25.44 -8.34 -9.51
C SER A 420 -24.48 -7.18 -9.19
N VAL A 421 -24.54 -6.10 -9.98
CA VAL A 421 -23.74 -4.89 -9.79
C VAL A 421 -24.44 -3.87 -8.89
N LEU A 422 -23.67 -3.28 -7.98
CA LEU A 422 -24.03 -2.11 -7.19
C LEU A 422 -23.01 -1.00 -7.45
N ILE A 423 -23.46 0.10 -8.05
CA ILE A 423 -22.66 1.33 -8.14
C ILE A 423 -23.11 2.28 -7.03
N SER A 424 -22.17 2.74 -6.22
CA SER A 424 -22.38 3.65 -5.09
C SER A 424 -21.35 4.79 -5.13
N GLN A 425 -21.29 5.59 -4.08
CA GLN A 425 -20.28 6.62 -3.85
C GLN A 425 -19.90 6.69 -2.37
N GLY A 426 -18.70 7.19 -2.07
CA GLY A 426 -18.26 7.43 -0.71
C GLY A 426 -16.82 7.90 -0.64
N ILE A 427 -16.21 7.73 0.53
CA ILE A 427 -14.81 8.10 0.78
C ILE A 427 -13.89 7.23 -0.08
N CYS A 428 -12.94 7.84 -0.76
CA CYS A 428 -11.82 7.17 -1.43
C CYS A 428 -10.52 7.51 -0.69
N ASP A 429 -9.44 6.77 -0.97
CA ASP A 429 -8.12 7.19 -0.54
C ASP A 429 -7.83 8.61 -1.07
N ALA A 430 -7.20 9.44 -0.25
CA ALA A 430 -6.75 10.78 -0.65
C ALA A 430 -5.82 10.73 -1.88
N LEU A 431 -5.13 9.60 -2.05
CA LEU A 431 -4.19 9.34 -3.14
C LEU A 431 -4.85 8.77 -4.40
N ASP A 432 -6.16 8.48 -4.40
CA ASP A 432 -6.88 8.00 -5.57
C ASP A 432 -7.00 9.13 -6.61
N HIS A 433 -6.20 9.06 -7.68
CA HIS A 433 -6.23 10.04 -8.75
C HIS A 433 -7.42 9.90 -9.68
N ALA A 434 -8.08 8.73 -9.76
CA ALA A 434 -9.24 8.59 -10.65
C ALA A 434 -10.49 9.24 -10.09
N SER A 435 -10.58 9.42 -8.77
CA SER A 435 -11.73 10.04 -8.14
C SER A 435 -11.92 11.49 -8.66
N PRO A 436 -13.14 11.87 -9.12
CA PRO A 436 -13.40 13.22 -9.64
C PRO A 436 -13.13 14.32 -8.60
N GLU A 437 -13.35 14.01 -7.33
CA GLU A 437 -13.16 14.92 -6.20
C GLU A 437 -12.14 14.33 -5.22
N TYR A 438 -11.45 15.20 -4.48
CA TYR A 438 -10.45 14.78 -3.50
C TYR A 438 -11.08 13.87 -2.42
N ALA A 439 -10.49 12.68 -2.23
CA ALA A 439 -10.91 11.67 -1.25
C ALA A 439 -12.39 11.23 -1.35
N MET A 440 -13.05 11.43 -2.50
CA MET A 440 -14.45 11.06 -2.70
C MET A 440 -14.72 10.62 -4.15
N GLY A 441 -15.33 9.45 -4.32
CA GLY A 441 -15.59 8.89 -5.65
C GLY A 441 -16.63 7.78 -5.68
N GLY A 442 -16.83 7.25 -6.88
CA GLY A 442 -17.69 6.12 -7.19
C GLY A 442 -17.11 4.79 -6.72
N LYS A 443 -17.99 3.90 -6.28
CA LYS A 443 -17.65 2.57 -5.76
C LYS A 443 -18.39 1.48 -6.53
N LEU A 444 -17.74 0.34 -6.75
CA LEU A 444 -18.27 -0.80 -7.47
C LEU A 444 -18.34 -2.03 -6.55
N GLY A 445 -19.54 -2.54 -6.32
CA GLY A 445 -19.77 -3.85 -5.73
C GLY A 445 -20.25 -4.83 -6.78
N ILE A 446 -19.68 -6.02 -6.83
CA ILE A 446 -20.11 -7.12 -7.70
C ILE A 446 -20.50 -8.30 -6.82
N ASP A 447 -21.74 -8.75 -6.93
CA ASP A 447 -22.23 -9.96 -6.30
C ASP A 447 -22.08 -11.15 -7.27
N ALA A 448 -21.02 -11.94 -7.11
CA ALA A 448 -20.78 -13.18 -7.85
C ALA A 448 -21.07 -14.41 -6.98
N THR A 449 -21.98 -14.29 -6.00
CA THR A 449 -22.34 -15.39 -5.09
C THR A 449 -23.39 -16.33 -5.68
N SER A 450 -24.14 -15.87 -6.68
CA SER A 450 -25.23 -16.62 -7.31
C SER A 450 -24.88 -16.93 -8.77
N LYS A 451 -25.40 -18.05 -9.28
CA LYS A 451 -25.21 -18.43 -10.69
C LYS A 451 -25.84 -17.39 -11.62
N SER A 452 -25.08 -17.01 -12.64
CA SER A 452 -25.56 -16.11 -13.69
C SER A 452 -26.44 -16.84 -14.69
N ASN A 453 -27.54 -16.20 -15.09
CA ASN A 453 -28.37 -16.62 -16.22
C ASN A 453 -27.97 -15.91 -17.53
N THR A 454 -26.84 -15.19 -17.53
CA THR A 454 -26.34 -14.49 -18.71
C THR A 454 -26.02 -15.52 -19.80
N PRO A 455 -26.53 -15.35 -21.04
CA PRO A 455 -26.23 -16.28 -22.13
C PRO A 455 -24.76 -16.17 -22.53
N TYR A 456 -24.18 -17.26 -23.04
CA TYR A 456 -22.85 -17.21 -23.66
C TYR A 456 -22.87 -16.31 -24.90
N PRO A 457 -21.80 -15.51 -25.14
CA PRO A 457 -21.69 -14.72 -26.36
C PRO A 457 -21.40 -15.61 -27.58
N THR A 458 -21.80 -15.13 -28.76
CA THR A 458 -21.28 -15.65 -30.02
C THR A 458 -19.87 -15.11 -30.20
N LEU A 459 -18.83 -15.91 -29.95
CA LEU A 459 -17.46 -15.44 -30.02
C LEU A 459 -17.00 -15.21 -31.46
N LEU A 460 -16.31 -14.10 -31.66
CA LEU A 460 -15.49 -13.84 -32.84
C LEU A 460 -14.02 -13.93 -32.43
N ASN A 461 -13.15 -14.30 -33.36
CA ASN A 461 -11.71 -14.16 -33.11
C ASN A 461 -11.34 -12.67 -33.00
N ASP A 462 -10.22 -12.39 -32.32
CA ASP A 462 -9.81 -11.02 -31.97
C ASP A 462 -9.69 -10.11 -33.19
N ASN A 463 -9.15 -10.59 -34.32
CA ASN A 463 -9.00 -9.82 -35.54
C ASN A 463 -10.34 -9.47 -36.21
N ALA A 464 -11.26 -10.44 -36.28
CA ALA A 464 -12.59 -10.22 -36.83
C ALA A 464 -13.41 -9.24 -35.97
N LEU A 465 -13.33 -9.40 -34.64
CA LEU A 465 -13.99 -8.49 -33.71
C LEU A 465 -13.39 -7.08 -33.81
N LEU A 466 -12.07 -6.95 -33.84
CA LEU A 466 -11.37 -5.68 -33.99
C LEU A 466 -11.84 -4.93 -35.24
N ALA A 467 -11.87 -5.59 -36.40
CA ALA A 467 -12.31 -4.98 -37.66
C ALA A 467 -13.75 -4.48 -37.60
N LEU A 468 -14.66 -5.24 -36.96
CA LEU A 468 -16.05 -4.84 -36.79
C LEU A 468 -16.20 -3.63 -35.87
N LEU A 469 -15.45 -3.59 -34.76
CA LEU A 469 -15.54 -2.48 -33.81
C LEU A 469 -14.89 -1.20 -34.36
N GLN A 470 -13.80 -1.32 -35.13
CA GLN A 470 -13.14 -0.18 -35.77
C GLN A 470 -14.04 0.55 -36.77
N ASP A 471 -14.96 -0.13 -37.45
CA ASP A 471 -15.98 0.49 -38.30
C ASP A 471 -16.88 1.46 -37.53
N LYS A 472 -17.17 1.16 -36.25
CA LYS A 472 -18.04 1.97 -35.38
C LYS A 472 -17.28 2.97 -34.52
N MET A 473 -16.01 2.68 -34.25
CA MET A 473 -15.17 3.43 -33.34
C MET A 473 -13.73 3.42 -33.86
N GLN A 474 -13.43 4.36 -34.75
CA GLN A 474 -12.16 4.43 -35.50
C GLN A 474 -10.91 4.64 -34.64
N ASN A 475 -11.07 5.05 -33.38
CA ASN A 475 -9.96 5.26 -32.46
C ASN A 475 -9.53 4.00 -31.70
N ILE A 476 -10.17 2.85 -31.97
CA ILE A 476 -9.70 1.54 -31.51
C ILE A 476 -8.46 1.14 -32.31
N VAL A 477 -7.38 0.81 -31.61
CA VAL A 477 -6.10 0.40 -32.22
C VAL A 477 -5.94 -1.11 -32.21
N LEU A 478 -6.06 -1.73 -31.02
CA LEU A 478 -5.85 -3.15 -30.78
C LEU A 478 -6.94 -3.70 -29.88
N LEU A 479 -7.11 -5.02 -29.90
CA LEU A 479 -8.07 -5.73 -29.07
C LEU A 479 -7.48 -7.07 -28.65
N LYS A 480 -7.73 -7.47 -27.41
CA LYS A 480 -7.45 -8.82 -26.93
C LYS A 480 -8.58 -9.35 -26.06
N GLN A 481 -8.99 -10.60 -26.30
CA GLN A 481 -9.96 -11.28 -25.46
C GLN A 481 -9.30 -12.20 -24.42
N TYR A 482 -9.79 -12.14 -23.18
CA TYR A 482 -9.42 -13.00 -22.07
C TYR A 482 -10.60 -13.85 -21.62
N TYR A 483 -10.30 -15.09 -21.22
CA TYR A 483 -11.28 -16.08 -20.78
C TYR A 483 -12.48 -16.24 -21.75
N PRO A 484 -12.22 -16.42 -23.06
CA PRO A 484 -13.28 -16.47 -24.08
C PRO A 484 -14.29 -17.61 -23.84
N HIS A 485 -13.86 -18.68 -23.17
CA HIS A 485 -14.71 -19.82 -22.85
C HIS A 485 -15.77 -19.55 -21.77
N THR A 486 -15.74 -18.38 -21.11
CA THR A 486 -16.67 -18.05 -20.02
C THR A 486 -17.94 -17.37 -20.50
N ARG A 487 -18.97 -17.27 -19.65
CA ARG A 487 -20.19 -16.48 -19.94
C ARG A 487 -19.93 -14.99 -20.12
N ASN A 488 -18.89 -14.47 -19.48
CA ASN A 488 -18.53 -13.06 -19.51
C ASN A 488 -17.05 -12.86 -19.87
N PRO A 489 -16.63 -13.13 -21.12
CA PRO A 489 -15.27 -12.84 -21.55
C PRO A 489 -14.94 -11.37 -21.36
N ILE A 490 -13.67 -11.09 -21.06
CA ILE A 490 -13.14 -9.73 -20.94
C ILE A 490 -12.46 -9.37 -22.25
N CYS A 491 -12.98 -8.34 -22.92
CA CYS A 491 -12.41 -7.75 -24.11
C CYS A 491 -11.65 -6.48 -23.73
N VAL A 492 -10.32 -6.52 -23.75
CA VAL A 492 -9.48 -5.35 -23.52
C VAL A 492 -9.21 -4.67 -24.86
N ILE A 493 -9.62 -3.41 -24.97
CA ILE A 493 -9.51 -2.61 -26.19
C ILE A 493 -8.53 -1.47 -25.96
N SER A 494 -7.47 -1.43 -26.76
CA SER A 494 -6.52 -0.35 -26.81
C SER A 494 -7.08 0.79 -27.68
N VAL A 495 -7.09 2.01 -27.16
CA VAL A 495 -7.62 3.18 -27.87
C VAL A 495 -6.64 4.35 -27.87
N GLU A 496 -6.71 5.18 -28.91
CA GLU A 496 -6.12 6.51 -28.93
C GLU A 496 -7.17 7.56 -28.55
N LYS A 497 -6.96 8.27 -27.45
CA LYS A 497 -7.88 9.33 -27.04
C LYS A 497 -7.63 10.62 -27.83
N LYS A 498 -8.68 11.21 -28.41
CA LYS A 498 -8.60 12.43 -29.24
C LYS A 498 -9.44 13.57 -28.67
N ASP A 499 -10.72 13.61 -29.01
CA ASP A 499 -11.61 14.76 -28.78
C ASP A 499 -12.86 14.43 -27.95
N LYS A 500 -13.18 13.15 -27.74
CA LYS A 500 -14.33 12.68 -26.94
C LYS A 500 -13.95 11.66 -25.89
N SER A 501 -14.67 11.67 -24.77
CA SER A 501 -14.47 10.65 -23.72
C SER A 501 -14.74 9.26 -24.29
N VAL A 502 -13.96 8.28 -23.85
CA VAL A 502 -14.03 6.92 -24.39
C VAL A 502 -15.35 6.27 -24.01
N ILE A 503 -15.89 6.57 -22.82
CA ILE A 503 -17.20 6.10 -22.41
C ILE A 503 -18.35 6.64 -23.26
N GLU A 504 -18.24 7.86 -23.82
CA GLU A 504 -19.21 8.37 -24.79
C GLU A 504 -19.09 7.66 -26.13
N LEU A 505 -17.88 7.42 -26.61
CA LEU A 505 -17.62 6.69 -27.85
C LEU A 505 -18.06 5.22 -27.76
N ALA A 506 -17.97 4.60 -26.58
CA ALA A 506 -18.45 3.24 -26.33
C ALA A 506 -19.94 3.05 -26.64
N LYS A 507 -20.74 4.14 -26.67
CA LYS A 507 -22.15 4.09 -27.09
C LYS A 507 -22.32 3.68 -28.55
N ASN A 508 -21.29 3.86 -29.40
CA ASN A 508 -21.32 3.39 -30.78
C ASN A 508 -21.22 1.86 -30.89
N LEU A 509 -20.80 1.19 -29.82
CA LEU A 509 -20.69 -0.27 -29.74
C LEU A 509 -21.95 -0.93 -29.15
N LEU A 510 -22.97 -0.13 -28.81
CA LEU A 510 -24.29 -0.65 -28.48
C LEU A 510 -24.87 -1.36 -29.72
N GLY A 511 -25.47 -2.53 -29.52
CA GLY A 511 -25.88 -3.43 -30.60
C GLY A 511 -24.93 -4.62 -30.84
N PHE A 512 -23.69 -4.58 -30.35
CA PHE A 512 -22.76 -5.72 -30.40
C PHE A 512 -22.89 -6.66 -29.19
N GLU A 513 -24.03 -6.62 -28.49
CA GLU A 513 -24.22 -7.40 -27.25
C GLU A 513 -24.31 -8.91 -27.47
N GLU A 514 -24.44 -9.36 -28.72
CA GLU A 514 -24.29 -10.77 -29.06
C GLU A 514 -22.84 -11.26 -28.87
N HIS A 515 -21.85 -10.41 -29.15
CA HIS A 515 -20.43 -10.76 -29.17
C HIS A 515 -19.67 -10.28 -27.92
N LEU A 516 -20.13 -9.18 -27.28
CA LEU A 516 -19.42 -8.53 -26.18
C LEU A 516 -20.06 -8.82 -24.81
N ARG A 517 -19.23 -8.85 -23.76
CA ARG A 517 -19.68 -8.95 -22.36
C ARG A 517 -19.01 -7.87 -21.51
N ILE A 518 -17.80 -8.09 -21.02
CA ILE A 518 -17.05 -7.06 -20.29
C ILE A 518 -16.07 -6.44 -21.27
N VAL A 519 -16.12 -5.12 -21.46
CA VAL A 519 -15.27 -4.39 -22.39
C VAL A 519 -14.51 -3.33 -21.61
N ILE A 520 -13.18 -3.41 -21.63
CA ILE A 520 -12.31 -2.49 -20.88
C ILE A 520 -11.45 -1.73 -21.87
N PHE A 521 -11.58 -0.41 -21.89
CA PHE A 521 -10.78 0.46 -22.74
C PHE A 521 -9.54 0.95 -21.99
N VAL A 522 -8.37 0.82 -22.61
CA VAL A 522 -7.08 1.26 -22.07
C VAL A 522 -6.34 2.13 -23.10
N GLU A 523 -5.51 3.06 -22.63
CA GLU A 523 -4.73 3.94 -23.51
C GLU A 523 -3.68 3.14 -24.30
N HIS A 524 -3.51 3.42 -25.59
CA HIS A 524 -2.59 2.67 -26.44
C HIS A 524 -1.11 2.79 -26.03
N VAL A 525 -0.65 4.01 -25.75
CA VAL A 525 0.78 4.29 -25.56
C VAL A 525 1.40 3.73 -24.28
N SER A 526 0.60 3.23 -23.34
CA SER A 526 1.07 2.82 -22.01
C SER A 526 0.55 1.46 -21.53
N ASN A 527 -0.08 0.67 -22.40
CA ASN A 527 -0.65 -0.62 -22.02
C ASN A 527 -0.20 -1.76 -22.93
N ASP A 528 0.41 -2.77 -22.30
CA ASP A 528 0.67 -4.05 -22.92
C ASP A 528 -0.52 -5.00 -22.67
N LEU A 529 -1.30 -5.23 -23.73
CA LEU A 529 -2.40 -6.19 -23.82
C LEU A 529 -1.94 -7.63 -23.61
N ASN A 530 -0.65 -7.95 -23.61
CA ASN A 530 -0.12 -9.27 -23.25
C ASN A 530 0.23 -9.40 -21.75
N ASN A 531 0.16 -8.32 -20.98
CA ASN A 531 0.54 -8.27 -19.57
C ASN A 531 -0.67 -8.06 -18.63
N PRO A 532 -1.44 -9.12 -18.30
CA PRO A 532 -2.62 -9.00 -17.43
C PRO A 532 -2.28 -8.49 -16.02
N TYR A 533 -1.05 -8.70 -15.54
CA TYR A 533 -0.63 -8.22 -14.22
C TYR A 533 -0.63 -6.69 -14.15
N MET A 534 0.01 -6.04 -15.12
CA MET A 534 0.08 -4.57 -15.19
C MET A 534 -1.21 -3.95 -15.70
N LEU A 535 -1.98 -4.65 -16.56
CA LEU A 535 -3.32 -4.20 -16.95
C LEU A 535 -4.22 -4.09 -15.73
N LEU A 536 -4.29 -5.12 -14.87
CA LEU A 536 -5.12 -5.07 -13.67
C LEU A 536 -4.77 -3.87 -12.80
N TRP A 537 -3.47 -3.65 -12.57
CA TRP A 537 -2.97 -2.51 -11.80
C TRP A 537 -3.40 -1.16 -12.38
N ARG A 538 -3.28 -0.93 -13.69
CA ARG A 538 -3.73 0.34 -14.29
C ARG A 538 -5.24 0.48 -14.26
N ILE A 539 -5.96 -0.59 -14.58
CA ILE A 539 -7.43 -0.60 -14.65
C ILE A 539 -8.02 -0.16 -13.32
N VAL A 540 -7.66 -0.82 -12.21
CA VAL A 540 -8.26 -0.50 -10.89
C VAL A 540 -7.80 0.85 -10.34
N ASN A 541 -6.64 1.35 -10.78
CA ASN A 541 -6.19 2.70 -10.46
C ASN A 541 -7.00 3.77 -11.19
N ASN A 542 -7.38 3.52 -12.45
CA ASN A 542 -7.84 4.56 -13.37
C ASN A 542 -9.37 4.70 -13.49
N ILE A 543 -10.12 3.92 -12.71
CA ILE A 543 -11.59 3.87 -12.77
C ILE A 543 -12.21 4.57 -11.57
N ASP A 544 -13.19 5.42 -11.84
CA ASP A 544 -14.26 5.81 -10.94
C ASP A 544 -15.55 5.13 -11.39
N ALA A 545 -16.17 4.31 -10.52
CA ALA A 545 -17.28 3.47 -10.92
C ALA A 545 -18.54 4.23 -11.36
N LYS A 546 -18.72 5.49 -10.93
CA LYS A 546 -19.87 6.31 -11.34
C LYS A 546 -19.65 6.99 -12.69
N ARG A 547 -18.42 7.40 -12.97
CA ARG A 547 -18.07 8.12 -14.20
C ARG A 547 -17.80 7.17 -15.37
N ASP A 548 -17.10 6.07 -15.10
CA ASP A 548 -16.38 5.33 -16.14
C ASP A 548 -17.06 4.02 -16.55
N ILE A 549 -18.24 3.73 -16.00
CA ILE A 549 -18.96 2.49 -16.26
C ILE A 549 -20.26 2.78 -17.00
N LEU A 550 -20.44 2.13 -18.15
CA LEU A 550 -21.66 2.11 -18.94
C LEU A 550 -22.18 0.68 -19.02
N ILE A 551 -23.44 0.49 -18.63
CA ILE A 551 -24.11 -0.83 -18.65
C ILE A 551 -25.19 -0.81 -19.73
N SER A 552 -25.18 -1.79 -20.63
CA SER A 552 -26.23 -1.98 -21.64
C SER A 552 -26.55 -3.46 -21.84
N LYS A 553 -27.83 -3.86 -21.70
CA LYS A 553 -28.29 -5.26 -21.77
C LYS A 553 -27.45 -6.19 -20.90
N HIS A 554 -26.52 -6.97 -21.47
CA HIS A 554 -25.58 -7.87 -20.78
C HIS A 554 -24.11 -7.40 -20.88
N CYS A 555 -23.87 -6.25 -21.50
CA CYS A 555 -22.54 -5.66 -21.66
C CYS A 555 -22.21 -4.65 -20.57
N PHE A 556 -20.93 -4.64 -20.20
CA PHE A 556 -20.34 -3.80 -19.19
C PHE A 556 -19.11 -3.11 -19.80
N PHE A 557 -19.25 -1.84 -20.15
CA PHE A 557 -18.19 -1.05 -20.76
C PHE A 557 -17.49 -0.21 -19.68
N ILE A 558 -16.17 -0.29 -19.62
CA ILE A 558 -15.33 0.33 -18.60
C ILE A 558 -14.27 1.19 -19.27
N ASP A 559 -14.28 2.50 -19.02
CA ASP A 559 -13.22 3.42 -19.44
C ASP A 559 -12.09 3.43 -18.38
N ALA A 560 -11.00 2.72 -18.66
CA ALA A 560 -9.78 2.72 -17.83
C ALA A 560 -8.65 3.59 -18.43
N THR A 561 -8.96 4.46 -19.40
CA THR A 561 -7.99 5.41 -19.98
C THR A 561 -7.59 6.50 -18.99
N ASN A 562 -6.54 7.25 -19.30
CA ASN A 562 -6.21 8.43 -18.51
C ASN A 562 -7.33 9.48 -18.61
N LYS A 563 -7.63 10.15 -17.50
CA LYS A 563 -8.73 11.10 -17.45
C LYS A 563 -8.25 12.54 -17.59
N GLY A 564 -9.07 13.36 -18.22
CA GLY A 564 -8.86 14.79 -18.33
C GLY A 564 -10.18 15.55 -18.43
N VAL A 565 -10.08 16.80 -18.90
CA VAL A 565 -11.21 17.75 -18.95
C VAL A 565 -12.40 17.19 -19.73
N MET A 566 -12.14 16.48 -20.83
CA MET A 566 -13.17 15.82 -21.65
C MET A 566 -13.97 14.74 -20.92
N ASP A 567 -13.42 14.15 -19.87
CA ASP A 567 -14.09 13.17 -19.02
C ASP A 567 -14.78 13.83 -17.82
N LYS A 568 -14.79 15.17 -17.76
CA LYS A 568 -15.19 15.95 -16.57
C LYS A 568 -14.30 15.66 -15.37
N HIS A 569 -13.03 15.41 -15.61
CA HIS A 569 -12.01 15.25 -14.57
C HIS A 569 -11.04 16.44 -14.64
N PHE A 570 -11.00 17.24 -13.56
CA PHE A 570 -10.25 18.49 -13.51
C PHE A 570 -9.01 18.43 -12.61
N ARG A 571 -8.81 17.32 -11.88
CA ARG A 571 -7.59 17.09 -11.12
C ARG A 571 -6.46 16.74 -12.10
N GLU A 572 -5.23 17.04 -11.70
CA GLU A 572 -4.05 16.67 -12.47
C GLU A 572 -3.94 15.15 -12.54
N TRP A 573 -3.71 14.63 -13.75
CA TRP A 573 -3.47 13.20 -13.93
C TRP A 573 -2.00 12.89 -13.62
N PRO A 574 -1.71 12.02 -12.65
CA PRO A 574 -0.35 11.86 -12.16
C PRO A 574 0.52 11.06 -13.12
N VAL A 575 1.83 11.23 -12.97
CA VAL A 575 2.84 10.45 -13.70
C VAL A 575 3.15 9.17 -12.93
N GLU A 576 3.41 8.08 -13.64
CA GLU A 576 3.86 6.82 -13.04
C GLU A 576 5.29 6.94 -12.47
N THR A 577 5.59 6.16 -11.43
CA THR A 577 6.96 5.99 -10.93
C THR A 577 7.75 5.05 -11.85
N ASN A 578 8.96 5.45 -12.20
CA ASN A 578 9.85 4.73 -13.11
C ASN A 578 11.30 4.86 -12.66
N CYS A 579 12.08 3.80 -12.87
CA CYS A 579 13.51 3.81 -12.68
C CYS A 579 14.20 4.69 -13.72
N SER A 580 15.16 5.50 -13.27
CA SER A 580 16.03 6.26 -14.18
C SER A 580 16.94 5.32 -14.96
N MET A 581 16.92 5.42 -16.30
CA MET A 581 17.77 4.60 -17.17
C MET A 581 19.26 4.81 -16.90
N GLU A 582 19.68 6.03 -16.56
CA GLU A 582 21.06 6.31 -16.20
C GLU A 582 21.49 5.52 -14.95
N VAL A 583 20.64 5.51 -13.93
CA VAL A 583 20.88 4.75 -12.70
C VAL A 583 20.93 3.25 -12.99
N ILE A 584 20.03 2.74 -13.83
CA ILE A 584 20.05 1.32 -14.24
C ILE A 584 21.37 0.96 -14.91
N GLU A 585 21.84 1.75 -15.87
CA GLU A 585 23.09 1.49 -16.57
C GLU A 585 24.31 1.57 -15.63
N ASN A 586 24.28 2.47 -14.64
CA ASN A 586 25.32 2.54 -13.61
C ASN A 586 25.32 1.30 -12.69
N LEU A 587 24.15 0.83 -12.26
CA LEU A 587 24.03 -0.41 -11.47
C LEU A 587 24.43 -1.66 -12.28
N LYS A 588 24.14 -1.70 -13.58
CA LYS A 588 24.63 -2.74 -14.51
C LYS A 588 26.16 -2.73 -14.60
N LYS A 589 26.79 -1.57 -14.78
CA LYS A 589 28.26 -1.42 -14.79
C LYS A 589 28.91 -1.89 -13.48
N LYS A 590 28.23 -1.69 -12.36
CA LYS A 590 28.65 -2.19 -11.03
C LYS A 590 28.41 -3.70 -10.83
N GLY A 591 27.76 -4.38 -11.79
CA GLY A 591 27.48 -5.82 -11.74
C GLY A 591 26.35 -6.21 -10.77
N LEU A 592 25.50 -5.26 -10.38
CA LEU A 592 24.48 -5.44 -9.34
C LEU A 592 23.10 -5.83 -9.88
N LEU A 593 22.88 -5.72 -11.20
CA LEU A 593 21.61 -6.04 -11.84
C LEU A 593 21.72 -7.33 -12.66
N LYS A 594 21.23 -8.42 -12.08
CA LYS A 594 20.98 -9.69 -12.76
C LYS A 594 19.49 -9.80 -13.06
N ASP A 595 19.14 -10.30 -14.24
CA ASP A 595 17.75 -10.53 -14.69
C ASP A 595 16.89 -9.27 -14.88
N PHE A 596 17.51 -8.09 -15.01
CA PHE A 596 16.80 -6.82 -15.13
C PHE A 596 15.82 -6.78 -16.30
N GLU A 597 16.19 -7.26 -17.49
CA GLU A 597 15.32 -7.17 -18.68
C GLU A 597 14.02 -7.96 -18.52
N THR A 598 14.08 -9.17 -17.95
CA THR A 598 12.90 -9.99 -17.66
C THR A 598 11.98 -9.32 -16.64
N LEU A 599 12.56 -8.71 -15.60
CA LEU A 599 11.78 -7.97 -14.59
C LEU A 599 11.21 -6.67 -15.18
N ASN A 600 11.96 -5.98 -16.04
CA ASN A 600 11.54 -4.77 -16.72
C ASN A 600 10.32 -5.05 -17.60
N GLN A 601 10.39 -6.07 -18.45
CA GLN A 601 9.27 -6.48 -19.31
C GLN A 601 8.02 -6.82 -18.49
N LYS A 602 8.17 -7.56 -17.37
CA LYS A 602 7.03 -7.97 -16.55
C LYS A 602 6.39 -6.83 -15.75
N PHE A 603 7.20 -5.95 -15.18
CA PHE A 603 6.74 -4.96 -14.18
C PHE A 603 6.85 -3.50 -14.65
N HIS A 604 7.28 -3.26 -15.88
CA HIS A 604 7.34 -1.94 -16.51
C HIS A 604 8.17 -0.95 -15.66
N LEU A 605 9.42 -1.34 -15.35
CA LEU A 605 10.25 -0.68 -14.33
C LEU A 605 10.73 0.70 -14.77
N THR A 606 11.08 0.86 -16.04
CA THR A 606 11.68 2.10 -16.58
C THR A 606 10.69 2.97 -17.33
N HIS A 607 9.67 2.33 -17.89
CA HIS A 607 8.57 2.96 -18.58
C HIS A 607 7.46 1.92 -18.77
N SER A 608 6.29 2.40 -19.17
CA SER A 608 5.18 1.53 -19.54
C SER A 608 5.29 1.11 -21.01
N PHE A 609 5.31 -0.20 -21.25
CA PHE A 609 5.28 -0.77 -22.60
C PHE A 609 3.87 -0.70 -23.20
N SER A 610 3.83 -0.66 -24.53
CA SER A 610 2.63 -0.82 -25.35
C SER A 610 2.75 -2.07 -26.21
N THR A 611 1.63 -2.72 -26.51
CA THR A 611 1.64 -3.86 -27.45
C THR A 611 1.80 -3.37 -28.87
N HIS A 612 2.69 -4.00 -29.65
CA HIS A 612 2.75 -3.77 -31.08
C HIS A 612 1.76 -4.67 -31.82
N LYS A 613 1.25 -4.21 -32.96
CA LYS A 613 0.26 -4.95 -33.75
C LYS A 613 0.75 -6.35 -34.18
N GLU A 614 2.06 -6.54 -34.29
CA GLU A 614 2.69 -7.79 -34.68
C GLU A 614 2.71 -8.85 -33.56
N ASP A 615 2.45 -8.44 -32.31
CA ASP A 615 2.52 -9.29 -31.11
C ASP A 615 1.17 -9.87 -30.67
N LEU A 616 0.09 -9.67 -31.44
CA LEU A 616 -1.29 -10.09 -31.12
C LEU A 616 -1.87 -11.11 -32.10
#